data_AF-A0A0B0IGQ2-F1
#
_entry.id   AF-A0A0B0IGQ2-F1
#
_cell.length_a   1.000
_cell.length_b   1.000
_cell.length_c   1.000
_cell.angle_alpha   90.00
_cell.angle_beta   90.00
_cell.angle_gamma   90.00
#
_symmetry.space_group_name_H-M   'P 1'
#
loop_
_entity.id
_entity.type
_entity.pdbx_description
1 polymer ?
#
loop_
_entity_poly.entity_id
_entity_poly.type
_entity_poly.pdbx_seq_one_letter_code
_entity_poly.pdbx_strand_id
1 'polypeptide(L)'
;MRNQFNIFIFLTSLLAVLYMTRMYWQGWVVGALSVAFSLSVVFIAVVIFFENRHPTKTLTWLLVLAAFPLVGFFFYLLFGQNHRKSRSFSIKALQDEQAFEKIEGQRQLNEDQIQKMGGHQQLLFRLAHRLGKNPVSFSSETKVLTDGKETFTHILQALKLAEHHIHLEYYIVRNDGLGQEIKEILIEKAQAGVEVRFLYDAVGSWRLSKNYIRELKEGGVEIVAFSPVKLPFLNHKINYRNHRKIIVIDGIVGFVGGLNIGDEYLGKHSYFGKWRDTHLFVRGEAVRTLQLIFLQDWHYQTGETILNPTYLSPALTSVKADGGVQMIASGPDQRWEVNKKLFFSMITSAKKSIWIASPYFIPDDDILSALKIAALSGIDVRLLVPSRPDKRIVFHASRSYFPELLEAGVKIYEYNRGFMHSKLIIVDHEMASIGTSNMDMRSFHLNFEVNAYLYQTKSVTTLVSDFVYDLEHCNQLSYKLFRNRSILYRIIESTSRLLSPLL
;
A
#
# COMPACT_ATOMS: atom_id res chain seq x y z
N MET A 1 -34.57 15.89 11.90
CA MET A 1 -35.92 15.70 11.31
C MET A 1 -35.92 14.77 10.10
N ARG A 2 -35.06 14.96 9.08
CA ARG A 2 -35.00 14.10 7.87
C ARG A 2 -34.74 12.60 8.14
N ASN A 3 -33.93 12.26 9.16
CA ASN A 3 -33.66 10.86 9.51
C ASN A 3 -34.82 10.15 10.23
N GLN A 4 -35.62 10.87 11.02
CA GLN A 4 -36.77 10.28 11.74
C GLN A 4 -37.94 9.99 10.78
N PHE A 5 -38.17 10.87 9.81
CA PHE A 5 -39.16 10.66 8.76
C PHE A 5 -38.83 9.44 7.88
N ASN A 6 -37.54 9.27 7.55
CA ASN A 6 -37.07 8.11 6.80
C ASN A 6 -37.17 6.79 7.58
N ILE A 7 -36.92 6.81 8.90
CA ILE A 7 -37.12 5.64 9.78
C ILE A 7 -38.61 5.27 9.85
N PHE A 8 -39.50 6.26 9.92
CA PHE A 8 -40.94 6.03 9.94
C PHE A 8 -41.46 5.39 8.65
N ILE A 9 -41.03 5.92 7.49
CA ILE A 9 -41.36 5.34 6.19
C ILE A 9 -40.81 3.92 6.05
N PHE A 10 -39.59 3.68 6.55
CA PHE A 10 -38.98 2.35 6.55
C PHE A 10 -39.76 1.34 7.41
N LEU A 11 -40.15 1.72 8.63
CA LEU A 11 -40.90 0.84 9.53
C LEU A 11 -42.29 0.52 9.00
N THR A 12 -42.97 1.50 8.39
CA THR A 12 -44.31 1.32 7.81
C THR A 12 -44.28 0.46 6.54
N SER A 13 -43.31 0.67 5.66
CA SER A 13 -43.13 -0.18 4.46
C SER A 13 -42.72 -1.60 4.83
N LEU A 14 -41.88 -1.78 5.85
CA LEU A 14 -41.55 -3.10 6.39
C LEU A 14 -42.79 -3.83 6.93
N LEU A 15 -43.58 -3.17 7.78
CA LEU A 15 -44.79 -3.74 8.35
C LEU A 15 -45.83 -4.11 7.28
N ALA A 16 -45.95 -3.32 6.22
CA ALA A 16 -46.84 -3.62 5.09
C ALA A 16 -46.42 -4.89 4.33
N VAL A 17 -45.12 -5.07 4.07
CA VAL A 17 -44.60 -6.25 3.37
C VAL A 17 -44.75 -7.52 4.23
N LEU A 18 -44.49 -7.42 5.54
CA LEU A 18 -44.73 -8.51 6.51
C LEU A 18 -46.20 -8.94 6.52
N TYR A 19 -47.11 -7.96 6.56
CA TYR A 19 -48.54 -8.21 6.60
C TYR A 19 -49.05 -8.86 5.30
N MET A 20 -48.60 -8.37 4.14
CA MET A 20 -49.04 -8.88 2.83
C MET A 20 -48.54 -10.29 2.55
N THR A 21 -47.37 -10.66 3.08
CA THR A 21 -46.78 -11.98 2.81
C THR A 21 -47.24 -13.05 3.80
N ARG A 22 -47.86 -12.70 4.94
CA ARG A 22 -48.19 -13.58 6.08
C ARG A 22 -48.88 -14.92 5.74
N MET A 23 -49.63 -14.96 4.64
CA MET A 23 -50.41 -16.14 4.24
C MET A 23 -49.60 -17.19 3.46
N TYR A 24 -48.42 -16.82 2.95
CA TYR A 24 -47.52 -17.72 2.21
C TYR A 24 -46.55 -18.50 3.12
N TRP A 25 -46.74 -18.39 4.44
CA TRP A 25 -45.80 -18.85 5.47
C TRP A 25 -46.28 -20.15 6.10
N GLN A 26 -46.75 -21.09 5.28
CA GLN A 26 -47.05 -22.43 5.80
C GLN A 26 -45.72 -23.13 6.09
N GLY A 27 -45.39 -23.19 7.38
CA GLY A 27 -44.11 -23.67 7.90
C GLY A 27 -43.19 -22.53 8.32
N TRP A 28 -42.73 -22.57 9.57
CA TRP A 28 -41.88 -21.55 10.20
C TRP A 28 -40.60 -21.27 9.40
N VAL A 29 -40.04 -22.28 8.72
CA VAL A 29 -38.85 -22.17 7.88
C VAL A 29 -39.12 -21.37 6.61
N VAL A 30 -40.20 -21.68 5.88
CA VAL A 30 -40.56 -21.02 4.61
C VAL A 30 -40.92 -19.56 4.87
N GLY A 31 -41.62 -19.30 5.97
CA GLY A 31 -41.94 -17.96 6.41
C GLY A 31 -40.71 -17.11 6.76
N ALA A 32 -39.80 -17.66 7.57
CA ALA A 32 -38.56 -16.98 7.94
C ALA A 32 -37.69 -16.64 6.70
N LEU A 33 -37.60 -17.55 5.72
CA LEU A 33 -36.87 -17.31 4.48
C LEU A 33 -37.52 -16.23 3.62
N SER A 34 -38.85 -16.22 3.49
CA SER A 34 -39.60 -15.20 2.74
C SER A 34 -39.43 -13.80 3.33
N VAL A 35 -39.39 -13.72 4.67
CA VAL A 35 -39.13 -12.45 5.35
C VAL A 35 -37.72 -11.97 5.18
N ALA A 36 -36.75 -12.88 5.30
CA ALA A 36 -35.35 -12.53 5.13
C ALA A 36 -35.08 -12.04 3.69
N PHE A 37 -35.71 -12.68 2.70
CA PHE A 37 -35.67 -12.24 1.31
C PHE A 37 -36.27 -10.83 1.14
N SER A 38 -37.47 -10.59 1.67
CA SER A 38 -38.13 -9.29 1.57
C SER A 38 -37.32 -8.16 2.24
N LEU A 39 -36.78 -8.43 3.43
CA LEU A 39 -35.88 -7.52 4.15
C LEU A 39 -34.61 -7.22 3.36
N SER A 40 -34.01 -8.26 2.74
CA SER A 40 -32.82 -8.07 1.92
C SER A 40 -33.09 -7.18 0.71
N VAL A 41 -34.21 -7.36 -0.01
CA VAL A 41 -34.60 -6.53 -1.16
C VAL A 41 -34.78 -5.06 -0.78
N VAL A 42 -35.47 -4.78 0.33
CA VAL A 42 -35.65 -3.40 0.82
C VAL A 42 -34.32 -2.79 1.26
N PHE A 43 -33.48 -3.57 1.96
CA PHE A 43 -32.14 -3.12 2.37
C PHE A 43 -31.25 -2.80 1.15
N ILE A 44 -31.27 -3.66 0.14
CA ILE A 44 -30.55 -3.48 -1.14
C ILE A 44 -30.97 -2.14 -1.79
N ALA A 45 -32.27 -1.91 -1.94
CA ALA A 45 -32.80 -0.68 -2.54
C ALA A 45 -32.36 0.59 -1.78
N VAL A 46 -32.36 0.53 -0.45
CA VAL A 46 -31.90 1.63 0.41
C VAL A 46 -30.39 1.88 0.24
N VAL A 47 -29.57 0.83 0.25
CA VAL A 47 -28.12 0.92 0.07
C VAL A 47 -27.75 1.61 -1.24
N ILE A 48 -28.34 1.17 -2.35
CA ILE A 48 -28.08 1.70 -3.70
C ILE A 48 -28.39 3.18 -3.77
N PHE A 49 -29.53 3.57 -3.21
CA PHE A 49 -29.98 4.95 -3.18
C PHE A 49 -28.98 5.87 -2.44
N PHE A 50 -28.31 5.36 -1.41
CA PHE A 50 -27.36 6.12 -0.61
C PHE A 50 -25.90 6.08 -1.10
N GLU A 51 -25.49 5.07 -1.87
CA GLU A 51 -24.07 4.86 -2.25
C GLU A 51 -23.58 5.79 -3.38
N ASN A 52 -24.46 6.11 -4.33
CA ASN A 52 -24.45 7.28 -5.24
C ASN A 52 -23.10 7.84 -5.75
N ARG A 53 -22.09 6.99 -6.10
CA ARG A 53 -20.80 7.46 -6.67
C ARG A 53 -20.17 6.60 -7.76
N HIS A 54 -20.37 5.28 -7.78
CA HIS A 54 -19.85 4.40 -8.83
C HIS A 54 -20.94 3.42 -9.30
N PRO A 55 -21.65 3.72 -10.41
CA PRO A 55 -22.76 2.90 -10.90
C PRO A 55 -22.42 1.42 -11.06
N THR A 56 -21.19 1.11 -11.48
CA THR A 56 -20.70 -0.27 -11.66
C THR A 56 -20.54 -1.03 -10.35
N LYS A 57 -20.05 -0.38 -9.28
CA LYS A 57 -19.93 -1.02 -7.95
C LYS A 57 -21.31 -1.28 -7.35
N THR A 58 -22.20 -0.29 -7.48
CA THR A 58 -23.59 -0.40 -7.05
C THR A 58 -24.33 -1.51 -7.80
N LEU A 59 -24.14 -1.64 -9.11
CA LEU A 59 -24.71 -2.73 -9.92
C LEU A 59 -24.13 -4.10 -9.54
N THR A 60 -22.83 -4.17 -9.21
CA THR A 60 -22.19 -5.42 -8.77
C THR A 60 -22.77 -5.90 -7.45
N TRP A 61 -22.93 -5.00 -6.47
CA TRP A 61 -23.54 -5.35 -5.19
C TRP A 61 -25.02 -5.70 -5.32
N LEU A 62 -25.74 -4.99 -6.20
CA LEU A 62 -27.08 -5.34 -6.63
C LEU A 62 -27.20 -6.79 -7.10
N LEU A 63 -26.32 -7.20 -8.03
CA LEU A 63 -26.33 -8.55 -8.59
C LEU A 63 -25.95 -9.61 -7.55
N VAL A 64 -24.93 -9.35 -6.73
CA VAL A 64 -24.52 -10.27 -5.65
C VAL A 64 -25.63 -10.45 -4.63
N LEU A 65 -26.27 -9.36 -4.22
CA LEU A 65 -27.36 -9.38 -3.26
C LEU A 65 -28.64 -9.97 -3.85
N ALA A 66 -28.91 -9.79 -5.15
CA ALA A 66 -30.05 -10.43 -5.81
C ALA A 66 -29.85 -11.94 -5.99
N ALA A 67 -28.65 -12.38 -6.38
CA ALA A 67 -28.33 -13.79 -6.57
C ALA A 67 -28.18 -14.55 -5.24
N PHE A 68 -27.64 -13.89 -4.21
CA PHE A 68 -27.39 -14.50 -2.91
C PHE A 68 -27.82 -13.54 -1.79
N PRO A 69 -29.11 -13.45 -1.44
CA PRO A 69 -29.61 -12.40 -0.56
C PRO A 69 -29.05 -12.46 0.86
N LEU A 70 -28.97 -13.65 1.44
CA LEU A 70 -28.40 -13.85 2.79
C LEU A 70 -26.87 -13.71 2.78
N VAL A 71 -26.19 -14.47 1.91
CA VAL A 71 -24.71 -14.47 1.84
C VAL A 71 -24.19 -13.11 1.38
N GLY A 72 -24.79 -12.57 0.33
CA GLY A 72 -24.51 -11.24 -0.22
C GLY A 72 -24.73 -10.14 0.80
N PHE A 73 -25.73 -10.24 1.69
CA PHE A 73 -25.94 -9.27 2.76
C PHE A 73 -24.74 -9.23 3.72
N PHE A 74 -24.30 -10.39 4.21
CA PHE A 74 -23.08 -10.48 5.02
C PHE A 74 -21.85 -10.01 4.23
N PHE A 75 -21.73 -10.38 2.95
CA PHE A 75 -20.62 -9.97 2.10
C PHE A 75 -20.58 -8.44 1.88
N TYR A 76 -21.75 -7.81 1.67
CA TYR A 76 -21.89 -6.37 1.54
C TYR A 76 -21.52 -5.65 2.84
N LEU A 77 -21.95 -6.16 3.99
CA LEU A 77 -21.58 -5.57 5.28
C LEU A 77 -20.06 -5.60 5.51
N LEU A 78 -19.35 -6.60 4.99
CA LEU A 78 -17.90 -6.75 5.16
C LEU A 78 -17.07 -5.99 4.12
N PHE A 79 -17.54 -5.93 2.89
CA PHE A 79 -16.75 -5.48 1.74
C PHE A 79 -17.39 -4.33 0.95
N GLY A 80 -18.70 -4.13 1.05
CA GLY A 80 -19.43 -3.15 0.25
C GLY A 80 -19.45 -1.73 0.82
N GLN A 81 -19.25 -1.57 2.12
CA GLN A 81 -19.28 -0.25 2.75
C GLN A 81 -18.00 0.55 2.48
N ASN A 82 -18.13 1.72 1.83
CA ASN A 82 -17.02 2.65 1.61
C ASN A 82 -16.71 3.47 2.88
N HIS A 83 -15.84 2.95 3.74
CA HIS A 83 -15.48 3.58 5.03
C HIS A 83 -14.34 4.60 4.96
N ARG A 84 -13.91 5.05 3.77
CA ARG A 84 -12.90 6.11 3.63
C ARG A 84 -13.27 7.42 4.34
N LYS A 85 -14.55 7.62 4.66
CA LYS A 85 -15.05 8.76 5.46
C LYS A 85 -15.43 8.38 6.90
N SER A 86 -14.83 7.32 7.46
CA SER A 86 -14.99 7.04 8.88
C SER A 86 -14.49 8.23 9.69
N ARG A 87 -15.26 8.63 10.71
CA ARG A 87 -14.92 9.75 11.61
C ARG A 87 -13.50 9.62 12.17
N SER A 88 -13.04 8.40 12.42
CA SER A 88 -11.69 8.12 12.92
C SER A 88 -10.60 8.48 11.90
N PHE A 89 -10.81 8.18 10.61
CA PHE A 89 -9.86 8.51 9.55
C PHE A 89 -9.82 10.02 9.26
N SER A 90 -10.98 10.68 9.29
CA SER A 90 -11.01 12.15 9.15
C SER A 90 -10.36 12.88 10.33
N ILE A 91 -10.47 12.35 11.55
CA ILE A 91 -9.79 12.91 12.72
C ILE A 91 -8.27 12.71 12.58
N LYS A 92 -7.84 11.49 12.24
CA LYS A 92 -6.42 11.21 11.98
C LYS A 92 -5.84 12.17 10.95
N ALA A 93 -6.50 12.32 9.80
CA ALA A 93 -6.04 13.19 8.72
C ALA A 93 -5.90 14.66 9.16
N LEU A 94 -6.85 15.17 9.95
CA LEU A 94 -6.78 16.53 10.50
C LEU A 94 -5.64 16.68 11.50
N GLN A 95 -5.40 15.68 12.35
CA GLN A 95 -4.30 15.69 13.31
C GLN A 95 -2.94 15.64 12.59
N ASP A 96 -2.82 14.78 11.58
CA ASP A 96 -1.62 14.66 10.75
C ASP A 96 -1.33 15.98 10.04
N GLU A 97 -2.37 16.61 9.47
CA GLU A 97 -2.30 17.91 8.81
C GLU A 97 -1.84 19.03 9.78
N GLN A 98 -2.43 19.12 10.97
CA GLN A 98 -2.06 20.12 11.98
C GLN A 98 -0.65 19.92 12.53
N ALA A 99 -0.27 18.67 12.83
CA ALA A 99 1.06 18.34 13.30
C ALA A 99 2.11 18.71 12.25
N PHE A 100 1.84 18.40 10.99
CA PHE A 100 2.73 18.73 9.89
C PHE A 100 2.84 20.25 9.67
N GLU A 101 1.73 20.98 9.62
CA GLU A 101 1.76 22.44 9.45
C GLU A 101 2.52 23.15 10.57
N LYS A 102 2.43 22.63 11.81
CA LYS A 102 3.20 23.15 12.95
C LYS A 102 4.70 22.92 12.84
N ILE A 103 5.13 21.83 12.19
CA ILE A 103 6.55 21.40 12.14
C ILE A 103 7.23 21.89 10.86
N GLU A 104 6.55 21.75 9.71
CA GLU A 104 7.10 22.01 8.37
C GLU A 104 6.36 23.12 7.61
N GLY A 105 5.19 23.58 8.08
CA GLY A 105 4.33 24.54 7.35
C GLY A 105 4.95 25.93 7.10
N GLN A 106 6.12 26.22 7.69
CA GLN A 106 6.88 27.44 7.44
C GLN A 106 8.04 27.27 6.45
N ARG A 107 8.32 26.04 6.00
CA ARG A 107 9.46 25.79 5.12
C ARG A 107 9.09 26.06 3.67
N GLN A 108 9.49 27.22 3.17
CA GLN A 108 9.28 27.59 1.78
C GLN A 108 9.95 26.59 0.83
N LEU A 109 9.23 26.23 -0.22
CA LEU A 109 9.78 25.52 -1.36
C LEU A 109 11.00 26.28 -1.89
N ASN A 110 12.12 25.60 -2.06
CA ASN A 110 13.30 26.20 -2.69
C ASN A 110 13.05 26.31 -4.21
N GLU A 111 12.37 27.37 -4.65
CA GLU A 111 12.03 27.62 -6.06
C GLU A 111 13.26 27.60 -6.96
N ASP A 112 14.42 28.04 -6.49
CA ASP A 112 15.67 28.01 -7.26
C ASP A 112 16.14 26.58 -7.58
N GLN A 113 15.91 25.62 -6.66
CA GLN A 113 16.22 24.21 -6.91
C GLN A 113 15.18 23.56 -7.82
N ILE A 114 13.90 23.95 -7.67
CA ILE A 114 12.81 23.44 -8.52
C ILE A 114 12.99 23.91 -9.96
N GLN A 115 13.37 25.16 -10.18
CA GLN A 115 13.61 25.72 -11.52
C GLN A 115 14.75 25.02 -12.27
N LYS A 116 15.70 24.41 -11.56
CA LYS A 116 16.78 23.60 -12.17
C LYS A 116 16.30 22.24 -12.67
N MET A 117 15.12 21.78 -12.25
CA MET A 117 14.52 20.55 -12.72
C MET A 117 13.82 20.77 -14.08
N GLY A 118 13.70 19.73 -14.91
CA GLY A 118 12.94 19.84 -16.15
C GLY A 118 11.44 20.10 -15.91
N GLY A 119 10.75 20.70 -16.89
CA GLY A 119 9.38 21.20 -16.69
C GLY A 119 8.34 20.16 -16.24
N HIS A 120 8.46 18.91 -16.69
CA HIS A 120 7.57 17.83 -16.25
C HIS A 120 7.85 17.37 -14.82
N GLN A 121 9.12 17.35 -14.39
CA GLN A 121 9.49 17.08 -13.00
C GLN A 121 8.96 18.15 -12.05
N GLN A 122 8.98 19.43 -12.46
CA GLN A 122 8.44 20.54 -11.66
C GLN A 122 6.94 20.39 -11.38
N LEU A 123 6.15 19.94 -12.36
CA LEU A 123 4.72 19.73 -12.18
C LEU A 123 4.43 18.59 -11.22
N LEU A 124 5.14 17.46 -11.36
CA LEU A 124 5.02 16.34 -10.43
C LEU A 124 5.45 16.75 -9.01
N PHE A 125 6.56 17.47 -8.90
CA PHE A 125 7.04 18.03 -7.64
C PHE A 125 5.97 18.85 -6.94
N ARG A 126 5.36 19.80 -7.67
CA ARG A 126 4.32 20.69 -7.12
C ARG A 126 3.07 19.90 -6.73
N LEU A 127 2.70 18.90 -7.52
CA LEU A 127 1.59 18.00 -7.20
C LEU A 127 1.87 17.20 -5.93
N ALA A 128 3.05 16.59 -5.83
CA ALA A 128 3.50 15.82 -4.69
C ALA A 128 3.55 16.65 -3.41
N HIS A 129 4.08 17.86 -3.48
CA HIS A 129 4.04 18.80 -2.36
C HIS A 129 2.61 19.19 -1.97
N ARG A 130 1.72 19.50 -2.92
CA ARG A 130 0.32 19.85 -2.60
C ARG A 130 -0.50 18.69 -2.04
N LEU A 131 -0.24 17.47 -2.51
CA LEU A 131 -1.01 16.29 -2.12
C LEU A 131 -0.47 15.62 -0.86
N GLY A 132 0.84 15.41 -0.79
CA GLY A 132 1.50 14.75 0.33
C GLY A 132 1.87 15.70 1.46
N LYS A 133 1.84 17.02 1.22
CA LYS A 133 2.30 18.10 2.11
C LYS A 133 3.78 18.03 2.52
N ASN A 134 4.46 16.91 2.34
CA ASN A 134 5.86 16.71 2.71
C ASN A 134 6.83 17.56 1.86
N PRO A 135 7.90 18.13 2.46
CA PRO A 135 8.89 18.88 1.72
C PRO A 135 9.77 17.94 0.90
N VAL A 136 10.38 18.47 -0.14
CA VAL A 136 11.44 17.76 -0.85
C VAL A 136 12.77 18.05 -0.19
N SER A 137 13.52 16.99 0.05
CA SER A 137 14.88 17.10 0.53
C SER A 137 15.87 17.16 -0.64
N PHE A 138 16.69 18.20 -0.65
CA PHE A 138 17.86 18.33 -1.53
C PHE A 138 19.16 18.17 -0.71
N SER A 139 19.07 17.53 0.45
CA SER A 139 20.19 17.32 1.38
C SER A 139 20.12 15.91 1.99
N SER A 140 19.77 14.95 1.13
CA SER A 140 19.64 13.54 1.47
C SER A 140 20.50 12.69 0.55
N GLU A 141 21.23 11.77 1.16
CA GLU A 141 21.89 10.67 0.48
C GLU A 141 20.92 9.49 0.41
N THR A 142 20.90 8.79 -0.73
CA THR A 142 20.10 7.58 -0.90
C THR A 142 20.95 6.48 -1.51
N LYS A 143 20.71 5.25 -1.06
CA LYS A 143 21.33 4.05 -1.62
C LYS A 143 20.26 2.98 -1.83
N VAL A 144 20.20 2.46 -3.05
CA VAL A 144 19.34 1.32 -3.41
C VAL A 144 19.97 0.04 -2.87
N LEU A 145 19.16 -0.78 -2.21
CA LEU A 145 19.50 -2.11 -1.72
C LEU A 145 18.64 -3.14 -2.48
N THR A 146 19.27 -4.11 -3.12
CA THR A 146 18.66 -4.87 -4.22
C THR A 146 18.14 -6.26 -3.86
N ASP A 147 18.41 -6.73 -2.65
CA ASP A 147 17.84 -7.95 -2.10
C ASP A 147 17.79 -7.94 -0.56
N GLY A 148 17.22 -9.01 0.01
CA GLY A 148 17.12 -9.13 1.46
C GLY A 148 18.47 -9.27 2.15
N LYS A 149 19.46 -9.92 1.56
CA LYS A 149 20.78 -10.10 2.19
C LYS A 149 21.47 -8.75 2.35
N GLU A 150 21.53 -7.96 1.28
CA GLU A 150 22.10 -6.62 1.31
C GLU A 150 21.30 -5.73 2.28
N THR A 151 19.97 -5.76 2.20
CA THR A 151 19.09 -4.92 3.01
C THR A 151 19.25 -5.20 4.50
N PHE A 152 19.08 -6.45 4.92
CA PHE A 152 19.14 -6.79 6.34
C PHE A 152 20.55 -6.67 6.90
N THR A 153 21.60 -6.84 6.10
CA THR A 153 22.98 -6.52 6.54
C THR A 153 23.10 -5.05 6.95
N HIS A 154 22.61 -4.12 6.12
CA HIS A 154 22.65 -2.69 6.44
C HIS A 154 21.74 -2.33 7.62
N ILE A 155 20.54 -2.92 7.69
CA ILE A 155 19.61 -2.69 8.81
C ILE A 155 20.23 -3.16 10.12
N LEU A 156 20.72 -4.39 10.19
CA LEU A 156 21.30 -4.97 11.41
C LEU A 156 22.52 -4.17 11.87
N GLN A 157 23.37 -3.72 10.95
CA GLN A 157 24.50 -2.85 11.28
C GLN A 157 24.02 -1.51 11.85
N ALA A 158 23.04 -0.87 11.23
CA ALA A 158 22.52 0.41 11.69
C ALA A 158 21.83 0.29 13.07
N LEU A 159 21.04 -0.77 13.30
CA LEU A 159 20.40 -1.02 14.59
C LEU A 159 21.44 -1.18 15.70
N LYS A 160 22.54 -1.90 15.45
CA LYS A 160 23.65 -2.06 16.41
C LYS A 160 24.39 -0.76 16.70
N LEU A 161 24.31 0.24 15.84
CA LEU A 161 24.94 1.56 16.03
C LEU A 161 24.01 2.60 16.67
N ALA A 162 22.74 2.25 16.92
CA ALA A 162 21.79 3.18 17.53
C ALA A 162 22.24 3.64 18.92
N GLU A 163 22.13 4.94 19.19
CA GLU A 163 22.54 5.57 20.46
C GLU A 163 21.39 6.26 21.19
N HIS A 164 20.35 6.71 20.49
CA HIS A 164 19.26 7.50 21.07
C HIS A 164 17.89 6.82 20.90
N HIS A 165 17.50 6.48 19.67
CA HIS A 165 16.20 5.85 19.42
C HIS A 165 16.17 4.98 18.17
N ILE A 166 15.32 3.96 18.22
CA ILE A 166 14.97 3.10 17.08
C ILE A 166 13.45 3.10 16.98
N HIS A 167 12.92 3.66 15.90
CA HIS A 167 11.49 3.61 15.58
C HIS A 167 11.30 2.75 14.35
N LEU A 168 10.50 1.69 14.47
CA LEU A 168 10.32 0.74 13.39
C LEU A 168 8.86 0.31 13.20
N GLU A 169 8.48 0.15 11.94
CA GLU A 169 7.14 -0.20 11.52
C GLU A 169 7.19 -1.27 10.43
N TYR A 170 6.43 -2.36 10.59
CA TYR A 170 6.38 -3.45 9.60
C TYR A 170 4.99 -4.09 9.45
N TYR A 171 4.65 -4.45 8.22
CA TYR A 171 3.43 -5.20 7.91
C TYR A 171 3.49 -6.65 8.38
N ILE A 172 4.55 -7.39 8.00
CA ILE A 172 4.77 -8.77 8.43
C ILE A 172 6.02 -8.85 9.32
N VAL A 173 5.85 -9.49 10.47
CA VAL A 173 6.94 -9.89 11.36
C VAL A 173 6.80 -11.39 11.59
N ARG A 174 7.89 -12.12 11.33
CA ARG A 174 8.00 -13.55 11.60
C ARG A 174 8.79 -13.80 12.88
N ASN A 175 8.44 -14.90 13.54
CA ASN A 175 9.19 -15.44 14.66
C ASN A 175 10.13 -16.57 14.15
N ASP A 176 11.06 -16.21 13.28
CA ASP A 176 12.04 -17.09 12.62
C ASP A 176 13.48 -16.56 12.81
N GLY A 177 14.46 -17.06 12.05
CA GLY A 177 15.87 -16.73 12.28
C GLY A 177 16.15 -15.22 12.22
N LEU A 178 15.74 -14.56 11.14
CA LEU A 178 15.88 -13.11 11.00
C LEU A 178 15.05 -12.35 12.06
N GLY A 179 13.83 -12.79 12.34
CA GLY A 179 12.99 -12.17 13.37
C GLY A 179 13.63 -12.22 14.76
N GLN A 180 14.23 -13.36 15.13
CA GLN A 180 14.94 -13.53 16.39
C GLN A 180 16.18 -12.65 16.48
N GLU A 181 16.98 -12.57 15.42
CA GLU A 181 18.18 -11.72 15.39
C GLU A 181 17.83 -10.24 15.58
N ILE A 182 16.80 -9.74 14.88
CA ILE A 182 16.33 -8.36 15.07
C ILE A 182 15.81 -8.17 16.49
N LYS A 183 15.00 -9.10 17.00
CA LYS A 183 14.46 -9.05 18.37
C LYS A 183 15.55 -8.90 19.42
N GLU A 184 16.61 -9.70 19.32
CA GLU A 184 17.74 -9.68 20.25
C GLU A 184 18.44 -8.31 20.27
N ILE A 185 18.73 -7.74 19.08
CA ILE A 185 19.35 -6.41 18.98
C ILE A 185 18.45 -5.33 19.58
N LEU A 186 17.14 -5.38 19.33
CA LEU A 186 16.20 -4.40 19.86
C LEU A 186 16.13 -4.45 21.39
N ILE A 187 16.14 -5.65 21.98
CA ILE A 187 16.18 -5.83 23.44
C ILE A 187 17.50 -5.32 24.01
N GLU A 188 18.63 -5.68 23.39
CA GLU A 188 19.96 -5.21 23.82
C GLU A 188 20.02 -3.67 23.84
N LYS A 189 19.49 -3.03 22.78
CA LYS A 189 19.46 -1.57 22.67
C LYS A 189 18.53 -0.92 23.69
N ALA A 190 17.34 -1.47 23.89
CA ALA A 190 16.43 -0.98 24.92
C ALA A 190 17.06 -1.08 26.33
N GLN A 191 17.74 -2.19 26.63
CA GLN A 191 18.46 -2.37 27.91
C GLN A 191 19.65 -1.42 28.06
N ALA A 192 20.29 -1.03 26.96
CA ALA A 192 21.33 -0.01 26.93
C ALA A 192 20.80 1.44 27.04
N GLY A 193 19.49 1.63 27.16
CA GLY A 193 18.84 2.94 27.34
C GLY A 193 18.40 3.62 26.03
N VAL A 194 18.51 2.96 24.88
CA VAL A 194 17.98 3.45 23.61
C VAL A 194 16.46 3.32 23.60
N GLU A 195 15.74 4.35 23.18
CA GLU A 195 14.29 4.29 23.09
C GLU A 195 13.85 3.46 21.86
N VAL A 196 13.30 2.28 22.09
CA VAL A 196 12.87 1.38 21.01
C VAL A 196 11.35 1.30 20.91
N ARG A 197 10.80 1.76 19.78
CA ARG A 197 9.36 1.69 19.48
C ARG A 197 9.11 0.86 18.23
N PHE A 198 8.27 -0.16 18.37
CA PHE A 198 7.95 -1.10 17.30
C PHE A 198 6.44 -1.20 17.05
N LEU A 199 6.01 -0.67 15.92
CA LEU A 199 4.65 -0.83 15.40
C LEU A 199 4.58 -2.00 14.40
N TYR A 200 3.62 -2.90 14.55
CA TYR A 200 3.44 -4.02 13.61
C TYR A 200 1.97 -4.19 13.21
N ASP A 201 1.69 -4.54 11.95
CA ASP A 201 0.30 -4.78 11.54
C ASP A 201 -0.25 -6.09 12.13
N ALA A 202 -1.40 -5.99 12.81
CA ALA A 202 -2.00 -7.12 13.53
C ALA A 202 -2.47 -8.27 12.61
N VAL A 203 -2.88 -7.98 11.37
CA VAL A 203 -3.37 -8.99 10.42
C VAL A 203 -2.21 -9.55 9.60
N GLY A 204 -1.31 -8.70 9.11
CA GLY A 204 -0.09 -9.12 8.42
C GLY A 204 0.77 -10.03 9.29
N SER A 205 0.86 -9.71 10.58
CA SER A 205 1.62 -10.47 11.58
C SER A 205 0.74 -11.36 12.46
N TRP A 206 -0.40 -11.85 11.96
CA TRP A 206 -1.32 -12.71 12.74
C TRP A 206 -0.67 -13.98 13.31
N ARG A 207 0.39 -14.48 12.67
CA ARG A 207 1.15 -15.66 13.11
C ARG A 207 2.30 -15.32 14.07
N LEU A 208 2.50 -14.06 14.43
CA LEU A 208 3.54 -13.66 15.37
C LEU A 208 3.21 -14.22 16.76
N SER A 209 4.20 -14.85 17.41
CA SER A 209 3.94 -15.54 18.67
C SER A 209 3.73 -14.53 19.80
N LYS A 210 2.80 -14.85 20.72
CA LYS A 210 2.60 -14.03 21.93
C LYS A 210 3.86 -13.98 22.81
N ASN A 211 4.66 -15.05 22.79
CA ASN A 211 5.92 -15.11 23.51
C ASN A 211 6.94 -14.11 22.96
N TYR A 212 7.08 -14.01 21.62
CA TYR A 212 7.95 -13.03 20.97
C TYR A 212 7.60 -11.59 21.39
N ILE A 213 6.31 -11.27 21.39
CA ILE A 213 5.82 -9.94 21.82
C ILE A 213 6.10 -9.70 23.31
N ARG A 214 5.90 -10.72 24.16
CA ARG A 214 6.16 -10.62 25.60
C ARG A 214 7.64 -10.36 25.88
N GLU A 215 8.54 -11.12 25.26
CA GLU A 215 9.99 -10.98 25.44
C GLU A 215 10.48 -9.58 25.03
N LEU A 216 9.95 -9.01 23.94
CA LEU A 216 10.25 -7.63 23.56
C LEU A 216 9.84 -6.63 24.65
N LYS A 217 8.62 -6.77 25.18
CA LYS A 217 8.11 -5.89 26.25
C LYS A 217 8.92 -6.02 27.54
N GLU A 218 9.23 -7.24 27.94
CA GLU A 218 10.06 -7.53 29.13
C GLU A 218 11.49 -6.99 28.94
N GLY A 219 11.99 -6.97 27.71
CA GLY A 219 13.27 -6.37 27.33
C GLY A 219 13.28 -4.83 27.24
N GLY A 220 12.15 -4.16 27.50
CA GLY A 220 12.05 -2.70 27.46
C GLY A 220 11.64 -2.11 26.11
N VAL A 221 11.29 -2.93 25.12
CA VAL A 221 10.81 -2.45 23.81
C VAL A 221 9.32 -2.10 23.87
N GLU A 222 8.98 -0.89 23.46
CA GLU A 222 7.59 -0.45 23.31
C GLU A 222 7.01 -1.04 22.00
N ILE A 223 6.41 -2.23 22.08
CA ILE A 223 5.79 -2.90 20.93
C ILE A 223 4.26 -2.79 20.92
N VAL A 224 3.70 -2.32 19.79
CA VAL A 224 2.27 -2.02 19.62
C VAL A 224 1.74 -2.62 18.32
N ALA A 225 0.53 -3.18 18.37
CA ALA A 225 -0.17 -3.74 17.21
C ALA A 225 -1.03 -2.66 16.52
N PHE A 226 -0.86 -2.47 15.21
CA PHE A 226 -1.65 -1.56 14.40
C PHE A 226 -3.01 -2.18 14.04
N SER A 227 -4.08 -1.44 14.32
CA SER A 227 -5.48 -1.76 14.05
C SER A 227 -5.85 -3.23 14.37
N PRO A 228 -5.75 -3.66 15.64
CA PRO A 228 -6.05 -5.04 16.04
C PRO A 228 -7.51 -5.41 15.78
N VAL A 229 -7.73 -6.64 15.30
CA VAL A 229 -9.05 -7.16 14.94
C VAL A 229 -9.43 -8.31 15.86
N LYS A 230 -10.40 -8.10 16.76
CA LYS A 230 -10.91 -9.16 17.67
C LYS A 230 -11.74 -10.22 16.94
N LEU A 231 -12.51 -9.83 15.92
CA LEU A 231 -13.36 -10.70 15.11
C LEU A 231 -13.12 -10.42 13.61
N PRO A 232 -12.27 -11.22 12.93
CA PRO A 232 -11.83 -10.95 11.55
C PRO A 232 -12.98 -10.82 10.54
N PHE A 233 -14.04 -11.62 10.71
CA PHE A 233 -15.16 -11.71 9.78
C PHE A 233 -16.31 -10.75 10.08
N LEU A 234 -16.17 -9.84 11.05
CA LEU A 234 -17.22 -8.90 11.47
C LEU A 234 -16.73 -7.45 11.53
N ASN A 235 -15.45 -7.19 11.22
CA ASN A 235 -14.84 -5.89 11.44
C ASN A 235 -14.17 -5.36 10.16
N HIS A 236 -14.75 -4.28 9.61
CA HIS A 236 -14.25 -3.56 8.43
C HIS A 236 -12.79 -3.11 8.54
N LYS A 237 -12.24 -2.99 9.77
CA LYS A 237 -10.82 -2.69 9.99
C LYS A 237 -9.88 -3.71 9.33
N ILE A 238 -10.35 -4.94 9.03
CA ILE A 238 -9.55 -5.94 8.31
C ILE A 238 -9.08 -5.43 6.94
N ASN A 239 -9.87 -4.57 6.29
CA ASN A 239 -9.56 -4.05 4.96
C ASN A 239 -8.49 -2.95 4.97
N TYR A 240 -8.35 -2.21 6.07
CA TYR A 240 -7.40 -1.10 6.20
C TYR A 240 -6.18 -1.55 7.01
N ARG A 241 -5.07 -1.80 6.33
CA ARG A 241 -3.86 -2.39 6.93
C ARG A 241 -2.68 -1.47 6.78
N ASN A 242 -1.81 -1.45 7.78
CA ASN A 242 -0.56 -0.74 7.67
C ASN A 242 0.42 -1.57 6.86
N HIS A 243 0.71 -1.14 5.64
CA HIS A 243 1.62 -1.83 4.75
C HIS A 243 2.99 -1.13 4.68
N ARG A 244 3.23 -0.13 5.55
CA ARG A 244 4.49 0.60 5.64
C ARG A 244 5.58 -0.29 6.23
N LYS A 245 6.80 -0.02 5.79
CA LYS A 245 8.05 -0.66 6.23
C LYS A 245 9.03 0.46 6.42
N ILE A 246 9.09 0.99 7.64
CA ILE A 246 9.88 2.16 7.99
C ILE A 246 10.80 1.75 9.13
N ILE A 247 12.07 2.11 9.03
CA ILE A 247 12.96 2.15 10.19
C ILE A 247 13.58 3.54 10.22
N VAL A 248 13.56 4.19 11.38
CA VAL A 248 14.32 5.40 11.66
C VAL A 248 15.20 5.15 12.87
N ILE A 249 16.49 5.48 12.73
CA ILE A 249 17.52 5.30 13.75
C ILE A 249 18.15 6.65 14.01
N ASP A 250 18.02 7.12 15.25
CA ASP A 250 18.56 8.37 15.77
C ASP A 250 18.14 9.64 15.00
N GLY A 251 17.12 9.54 14.13
CA GLY A 251 16.75 10.60 13.19
C GLY A 251 17.81 10.86 12.11
N ILE A 252 18.83 10.01 11.99
CA ILE A 252 19.96 10.18 11.07
C ILE A 252 19.85 9.21 9.89
N VAL A 253 19.47 7.96 10.17
CA VAL A 253 19.38 6.88 9.19
C VAL A 253 17.94 6.42 9.06
N GLY A 254 17.49 6.23 7.82
CA GLY A 254 16.17 5.75 7.48
C GLY A 254 16.22 4.58 6.50
N PHE A 255 15.25 3.68 6.61
CA PHE A 255 15.01 2.60 5.65
C PHE A 255 13.54 2.58 5.22
N VAL A 256 13.29 2.41 3.92
CA VAL A 256 11.95 2.25 3.36
C VAL A 256 11.97 1.37 2.10
N GLY A 257 10.99 0.48 1.93
CA GLY A 257 10.90 -0.37 0.72
C GLY A 257 10.02 -1.61 0.90
N GLY A 258 10.17 -2.62 0.02
CA GLY A 258 9.19 -3.70 -0.11
C GLY A 258 9.32 -4.90 0.85
N LEU A 259 10.48 -5.06 1.50
CA LEU A 259 10.84 -6.23 2.31
C LEU A 259 10.19 -6.22 3.70
N ASN A 260 9.69 -7.38 4.16
CA ASN A 260 9.23 -7.57 5.54
C ASN A 260 10.27 -8.36 6.37
N ILE A 261 10.02 -8.51 7.67
CA ILE A 261 10.86 -9.33 8.55
C ILE A 261 10.43 -10.81 8.45
N GLY A 262 11.32 -11.64 7.88
CA GLY A 262 11.18 -13.09 7.78
C GLY A 262 12.27 -13.76 6.93
N ASP A 263 12.50 -15.04 7.15
CA ASP A 263 13.53 -15.84 6.48
C ASP A 263 13.24 -16.01 4.97
N GLU A 264 11.98 -15.91 4.54
CA GLU A 264 11.62 -15.94 3.12
C GLU A 264 12.27 -14.81 2.32
N TYR A 265 12.45 -13.64 2.94
CA TYR A 265 13.03 -12.44 2.32
C TYR A 265 14.55 -12.55 2.17
N LEU A 266 15.20 -13.42 2.95
CA LEU A 266 16.61 -13.81 2.78
C LEU A 266 16.79 -14.90 1.72
N GLY A 267 15.71 -15.31 1.07
CA GLY A 267 15.71 -16.36 0.06
C GLY A 267 15.82 -17.78 0.60
N LYS A 268 15.53 -17.98 1.90
CA LYS A 268 15.57 -19.31 2.54
C LYS A 268 14.32 -20.15 2.27
N HIS A 269 13.28 -19.59 1.63
CA HIS A 269 12.07 -20.34 1.30
C HIS A 269 12.22 -21.15 0.02
N SER A 270 12.11 -22.47 0.10
CA SER A 270 12.38 -23.40 -1.03
C SER A 270 11.58 -23.10 -2.30
N TYR A 271 10.29 -22.75 -2.16
CA TYR A 271 9.44 -22.43 -3.31
C TYR A 271 9.76 -21.08 -3.95
N PHE A 272 10.18 -20.06 -3.18
CA PHE A 272 10.43 -18.72 -3.72
C PHE A 272 11.89 -18.52 -4.12
N GLY A 273 12.82 -19.27 -3.52
CA GLY A 273 14.25 -19.09 -3.71
C GLY A 273 14.65 -17.65 -3.48
N LYS A 274 15.51 -17.11 -4.36
CA LYS A 274 15.92 -15.70 -4.31
C LYS A 274 14.70 -14.76 -4.27
N TRP A 275 14.64 -13.92 -3.25
CA TRP A 275 13.61 -12.88 -3.14
C TRP A 275 14.18 -11.57 -3.71
N ARG A 276 13.71 -11.17 -4.90
CA ARG A 276 14.14 -9.93 -5.54
C ARG A 276 13.17 -8.82 -5.17
N ASP A 277 13.62 -7.91 -4.32
CA ASP A 277 12.86 -6.74 -3.88
C ASP A 277 13.83 -5.57 -3.73
N THR A 278 13.31 -4.36 -3.61
CA THR A 278 14.14 -3.17 -3.51
C THR A 278 13.82 -2.40 -2.23
N HIS A 279 14.87 -2.02 -1.52
CA HIS A 279 14.82 -1.17 -0.34
C HIS A 279 15.68 0.07 -0.55
N LEU A 280 15.35 1.15 0.12
CA LEU A 280 16.08 2.40 0.08
C LEU A 280 16.67 2.67 1.46
N PHE A 281 18.00 2.75 1.51
CA PHE A 281 18.70 3.40 2.62
C PHE A 281 18.71 4.91 2.36
N VAL A 282 18.48 5.67 3.42
CA VAL A 282 18.37 7.12 3.37
C VAL A 282 19.13 7.71 4.54
N ARG A 283 19.91 8.77 4.28
CA ARG A 283 20.56 9.57 5.32
C ARG A 283 20.36 11.04 5.04
N GLY A 284 20.10 11.81 6.08
CA GLY A 284 19.90 13.26 6.00
C GLY A 284 18.44 13.66 6.11
N GLU A 285 18.09 14.79 5.49
CA GLU A 285 16.84 15.50 5.78
C GLU A 285 15.56 14.70 5.48
N ALA A 286 15.55 13.82 4.48
CA ALA A 286 14.40 12.98 4.15
C ALA A 286 14.03 11.98 5.24
N VAL A 287 14.96 11.66 6.16
CA VAL A 287 14.69 10.80 7.33
C VAL A 287 13.68 11.45 8.27
N ARG A 288 13.66 12.78 8.36
CA ARG A 288 12.65 13.51 9.15
C ARG A 288 11.23 13.19 8.71
N THR A 289 11.00 13.08 7.40
CA THR A 289 9.65 12.77 6.91
C THR A 289 9.26 11.34 7.25
N LEU A 290 10.18 10.37 7.18
CA LEU A 290 9.91 9.00 7.65
C LEU A 290 9.61 8.98 9.15
N GLN A 291 10.35 9.75 9.94
CA GLN A 291 10.14 9.93 11.38
C GLN A 291 8.75 10.49 11.67
N LEU A 292 8.33 11.54 10.94
CA LEU A 292 7.00 12.14 11.09
C LEU A 292 5.89 11.14 10.76
N ILE A 293 6.03 10.38 9.68
CA ILE A 293 5.06 9.34 9.29
C ILE A 293 4.92 8.28 10.39
N PHE A 294 6.05 7.82 10.96
CA PHE A 294 6.04 6.88 12.08
C PHE A 294 5.34 7.46 13.31
N LEU A 295 5.69 8.68 13.71
CA LEU A 295 5.10 9.33 14.89
C LEU A 295 3.58 9.55 14.74
N GLN A 296 3.12 9.84 13.53
CA GLN A 296 1.68 9.95 13.21
C GLN A 296 0.96 8.61 13.37
N ASP A 297 1.53 7.53 12.84
CA ASP A 297 0.94 6.20 12.99
C ASP A 297 1.00 5.69 14.43
N TRP A 298 2.08 6.03 15.16
CA TRP A 298 2.19 5.77 16.60
C TRP A 298 1.10 6.49 17.39
N HIS A 299 0.93 7.80 17.16
CA HIS A 299 -0.11 8.60 17.80
C HIS A 299 -1.50 8.06 17.48
N TYR A 300 -1.76 7.72 16.22
CA TYR A 300 -3.04 7.14 15.80
C TYR A 300 -3.36 5.85 16.57
N GLN A 301 -2.35 5.02 16.84
CA GLN A 301 -2.55 3.73 17.47
C GLN A 301 -2.56 3.77 19.00
N THR A 302 -1.79 4.67 19.62
CA THR A 302 -1.62 4.74 21.08
C THR A 302 -2.39 5.90 21.73
N GLY A 303 -2.67 6.96 20.97
CA GLY A 303 -3.15 8.25 21.49
C GLY A 303 -2.03 9.11 22.09
N GLU A 304 -0.79 8.63 22.12
CA GLU A 304 0.35 9.33 22.72
C GLU A 304 1.01 10.26 21.71
N THR A 305 1.24 11.51 22.08
CA THR A 305 1.94 12.48 21.22
C THR A 305 3.41 12.55 21.64
N ILE A 306 4.27 11.88 20.89
CA ILE A 306 5.71 11.80 21.18
C ILE A 306 6.49 12.73 20.24
N LEU A 307 6.20 14.04 20.33
CA LEU A 307 6.90 15.06 19.55
C LEU A 307 8.05 15.66 20.37
N ASN A 308 9.26 15.16 20.13
CA ASN A 308 10.49 15.72 20.68
C ASN A 308 11.25 16.49 19.57
N PRO A 309 11.69 17.74 19.81
CA PRO A 309 12.54 18.47 18.86
C PRO A 309 13.76 17.69 18.37
N THR A 310 14.33 16.81 19.21
CA THR A 310 15.45 15.93 18.86
C THR A 310 15.11 14.97 17.72
N TYR A 311 13.88 14.43 17.67
CA TYR A 311 13.47 13.55 16.56
C TYR A 311 13.31 14.31 15.23
N LEU A 312 13.03 15.60 15.30
CA LEU A 312 12.72 16.43 14.14
C LEU A 312 13.92 17.22 13.62
N SER A 313 15.10 16.99 14.20
CA SER A 313 16.33 17.69 13.85
C SER A 313 17.37 16.70 13.29
N PRO A 314 17.12 16.07 12.11
CA PRO A 314 18.07 15.15 11.51
C PRO A 314 19.42 15.83 11.33
N ALA A 315 20.50 15.11 11.61
CA ALA A 315 21.84 15.57 11.28
C ALA A 315 21.92 15.80 9.77
N LEU A 316 22.10 17.05 9.36
CA LEU A 316 22.28 17.39 7.95
C LEU A 316 23.57 16.74 7.46
N THR A 317 23.51 16.13 6.28
CA THR A 317 24.71 15.59 5.65
C THR A 317 25.53 16.75 5.08
N SER A 318 26.85 16.72 5.28
CA SER A 318 27.78 17.64 4.61
C SER A 318 27.99 17.31 3.13
N VAL A 319 27.44 16.18 2.68
CA VAL A 319 27.54 15.68 1.32
C VAL A 319 26.56 16.46 0.45
N LYS A 320 27.06 17.03 -0.64
CA LYS A 320 26.24 17.67 -1.67
C LYS A 320 25.29 16.61 -2.24
N ALA A 321 23.99 16.75 -2.00
CA ALA A 321 23.03 15.76 -2.48
C ALA A 321 22.95 15.77 -4.01
N ASP A 322 22.77 14.57 -4.57
CA ASP A 322 22.44 14.40 -5.98
C ASP A 322 20.92 14.39 -6.10
N GLY A 323 20.33 15.46 -6.64
CA GLY A 323 18.90 15.52 -6.91
C GLY A 323 17.99 15.72 -5.68
N GLY A 324 16.72 15.40 -5.85
CA GLY A 324 15.67 15.58 -4.84
C GLY A 324 15.08 14.26 -4.36
N VAL A 325 14.73 14.19 -3.07
CA VAL A 325 14.09 13.05 -2.43
C VAL A 325 12.84 13.52 -1.70
N GLN A 326 11.70 12.90 -1.98
CA GLN A 326 10.45 13.19 -1.29
C GLN A 326 9.81 11.91 -0.76
N MET A 327 9.59 11.86 0.55
CA MET A 327 8.88 10.75 1.18
C MET A 327 7.40 11.09 1.27
N ILE A 328 6.55 10.20 0.78
CA ILE A 328 5.11 10.45 0.70
C ILE A 328 4.38 9.25 1.28
N ALA A 329 3.68 9.50 2.38
CA ALA A 329 2.69 8.59 2.92
C ALA A 329 1.41 8.68 2.08
N SER A 330 0.75 7.55 1.87
CA SER A 330 -0.63 7.48 1.39
C SER A 330 -1.46 6.56 2.27
N GLY A 331 -2.78 6.72 2.23
CA GLY A 331 -3.68 5.88 3.00
C GLY A 331 -5.16 6.21 2.83
N PRO A 332 -6.04 5.40 3.43
CA PRO A 332 -7.49 5.63 3.46
C PRO A 332 -7.89 6.84 4.33
N ASP A 333 -6.96 7.36 5.14
CA ASP A 333 -7.06 8.58 5.93
C ASP A 333 -7.00 9.84 5.07
N GLN A 334 -6.34 9.79 3.92
CA GLN A 334 -6.16 10.98 3.10
C GLN A 334 -7.39 11.29 2.23
N ARG A 335 -7.69 12.59 2.10
CA ARG A 335 -8.79 13.09 1.26
C ARG A 335 -8.63 12.71 -0.22
N TRP A 336 -7.39 12.59 -0.68
CA TRP A 336 -7.03 12.30 -2.05
C TRP A 336 -6.30 10.97 -2.15
N GLU A 337 -6.43 10.31 -3.30
CA GLU A 337 -5.69 9.07 -3.62
C GLU A 337 -4.26 9.44 -4.00
N VAL A 338 -3.47 9.91 -3.03
CA VAL A 338 -2.19 10.60 -3.29
C VAL A 338 -1.27 9.76 -4.16
N ASN A 339 -0.98 8.52 -3.75
CA ASN A 339 -0.04 7.67 -4.48
C ASN A 339 -0.54 7.31 -5.89
N LYS A 340 -1.84 7.01 -6.06
CA LYS A 340 -2.45 6.81 -7.38
C LYS A 340 -2.28 8.04 -8.28
N LYS A 341 -2.59 9.24 -7.78
CA LYS A 341 -2.50 10.48 -8.56
C LYS A 341 -1.06 10.79 -8.97
N LEU A 342 -0.10 10.50 -8.10
CA LEU A 342 1.31 10.66 -8.40
C LEU A 342 1.77 9.66 -9.45
N PHE A 343 1.43 8.38 -9.32
CA PHE A 343 1.73 7.38 -10.35
C PHE A 343 1.10 7.74 -11.70
N PHE A 344 -0.17 8.16 -11.72
CA PHE A 344 -0.83 8.64 -12.92
C PHE A 344 -0.10 9.84 -13.53
N SER A 345 0.31 10.81 -12.71
CA SER A 345 1.10 11.97 -13.18
C SER A 345 2.48 11.56 -13.70
N MET A 346 3.16 10.58 -13.10
CA MET A 346 4.41 10.05 -13.61
C MET A 346 4.21 9.42 -15.00
N ILE A 347 3.22 8.56 -15.15
CA ILE A 347 2.91 7.85 -16.41
C ILE A 347 2.55 8.84 -17.52
N THR A 348 1.65 9.78 -17.25
CA THR A 348 1.16 10.74 -18.24
C THR A 348 2.16 11.83 -18.62
N SER A 349 3.22 12.01 -17.83
CA SER A 349 4.28 12.98 -18.13
C SER A 349 5.49 12.38 -18.85
N ALA A 350 5.50 11.06 -19.03
CA ALA A 350 6.60 10.35 -19.68
C ALA A 350 6.77 10.75 -21.14
N LYS A 351 8.03 10.91 -21.56
CA LYS A 351 8.41 11.30 -22.92
C LYS A 351 9.18 10.23 -23.69
N LYS A 352 9.78 9.27 -22.99
CA LYS A 352 10.65 8.24 -23.56
C LYS A 352 10.31 6.84 -23.06
N SER A 353 10.19 6.65 -21.75
CA SER A 353 10.03 5.32 -21.16
C SER A 353 9.25 5.31 -19.85
N ILE A 354 8.55 4.19 -19.61
CA ILE A 354 7.85 3.90 -18.35
C ILE A 354 8.15 2.45 -17.98
N TRP A 355 8.95 2.24 -16.94
CA TRP A 355 9.32 0.91 -16.47
C TRP A 355 8.75 0.65 -15.09
N ILE A 356 7.99 -0.42 -14.95
CA ILE A 356 7.28 -0.77 -13.71
C ILE A 356 7.72 -2.17 -13.29
N ALA A 357 8.08 -2.35 -12.01
CA ALA A 357 8.10 -3.65 -11.38
C ALA A 357 7.09 -3.68 -10.25
N SER A 358 6.23 -4.69 -10.23
CA SER A 358 5.23 -4.88 -9.17
C SER A 358 4.93 -6.37 -9.01
N PRO A 359 4.88 -6.92 -7.77
CA PRO A 359 4.42 -8.29 -7.56
C PRO A 359 2.95 -8.45 -7.96
N TYR A 360 2.15 -7.40 -7.73
CA TYR A 360 0.72 -7.37 -8.01
C TYR A 360 0.44 -6.19 -8.93
N PHE A 361 0.02 -6.48 -10.15
CA PHE A 361 -0.34 -5.48 -11.14
C PHE A 361 -1.83 -5.59 -11.44
N ILE A 362 -2.64 -4.84 -10.71
CA ILE A 362 -4.11 -4.81 -10.79
C ILE A 362 -4.50 -3.32 -10.84
N PRO A 363 -4.16 -2.61 -11.94
CA PRO A 363 -4.38 -1.17 -12.06
C PRO A 363 -5.87 -0.85 -12.20
N ASP A 364 -6.22 0.41 -11.93
CA ASP A 364 -7.57 0.90 -12.23
C ASP A 364 -7.63 1.34 -13.69
N ASP A 365 -8.82 1.74 -14.12
CA ASP A 365 -9.06 2.16 -15.49
C ASP A 365 -8.23 3.40 -15.86
N ASP A 366 -7.92 4.28 -14.91
CA ASP A 366 -7.10 5.48 -15.13
C ASP A 366 -5.65 5.09 -15.47
N ILE A 367 -5.02 4.29 -14.62
CA ILE A 367 -3.63 3.81 -14.80
C ILE A 367 -3.53 2.88 -16.01
N LEU A 368 -4.49 1.97 -16.18
CA LEU A 368 -4.54 1.05 -17.32
C LEU A 368 -4.62 1.83 -18.64
N SER A 369 -5.51 2.82 -18.71
CA SER A 369 -5.68 3.64 -19.92
C SER A 369 -4.46 4.49 -20.19
N ALA A 370 -3.86 5.10 -19.16
CA ALA A 370 -2.64 5.90 -19.31
C ALA A 370 -1.46 5.08 -19.87
N LEU A 371 -1.27 3.84 -19.40
CA LEU A 371 -0.23 2.94 -19.91
C LEU A 371 -0.49 2.52 -21.36
N LYS A 372 -1.74 2.21 -21.73
CA LYS A 372 -2.11 1.88 -23.11
C LYS A 372 -1.87 3.07 -24.04
N ILE A 373 -2.29 4.27 -23.66
CA ILE A 373 -2.10 5.49 -24.45
C ILE A 373 -0.61 5.78 -24.63
N ALA A 374 0.19 5.67 -23.57
CA ALA A 374 1.65 5.88 -23.65
C ALA A 374 2.29 4.91 -24.66
N ALA A 375 1.99 3.61 -24.57
CA ALA A 375 2.52 2.60 -25.48
C ALA A 375 2.08 2.84 -26.94
N LEU A 376 0.79 3.14 -27.17
CA LEU A 376 0.26 3.50 -28.48
C LEU A 376 0.88 4.77 -29.07
N SER A 377 1.33 5.68 -28.20
CA SER A 377 2.04 6.91 -28.59
C SER A 377 3.53 6.71 -28.85
N GLY A 378 4.04 5.48 -28.75
CA GLY A 378 5.43 5.13 -29.03
C GLY A 378 6.38 5.22 -27.81
N ILE A 379 5.87 5.43 -26.60
CA ILE A 379 6.66 5.39 -25.36
C ILE A 379 7.05 3.94 -25.04
N ASP A 380 8.30 3.70 -24.63
CA ASP A 380 8.76 2.36 -24.22
C ASP A 380 8.20 1.98 -22.84
N VAL A 381 7.06 1.29 -22.84
CA VAL A 381 6.42 0.81 -21.61
C VAL A 381 6.82 -0.63 -21.32
N ARG A 382 7.43 -0.87 -20.16
CA ARG A 382 7.86 -2.20 -19.69
C ARG A 382 7.24 -2.53 -18.34
N LEU A 383 6.70 -3.73 -18.21
CA LEU A 383 6.13 -4.26 -16.98
C LEU A 383 6.85 -5.54 -16.57
N LEU A 384 7.44 -5.54 -15.38
CA LEU A 384 8.15 -6.67 -14.79
C LEU A 384 7.31 -7.26 -13.65
N VAL A 385 6.99 -8.55 -13.75
CA VAL A 385 6.07 -9.26 -12.84
C VAL A 385 6.63 -10.62 -12.41
N PRO A 386 6.12 -11.22 -11.32
CA PRO A 386 6.50 -12.58 -10.94
C PRO A 386 6.10 -13.61 -12.01
N SER A 387 6.96 -14.60 -12.25
CA SER A 387 6.61 -15.80 -13.05
C SER A 387 5.74 -16.81 -12.30
N ARG A 388 5.67 -16.71 -10.97
CA ARG A 388 4.96 -17.67 -10.11
C ARG A 388 4.14 -16.99 -9.01
N PRO A 389 3.00 -17.57 -8.60
CA PRO A 389 2.14 -17.00 -7.57
C PRO A 389 2.69 -17.23 -6.16
N ASP A 390 2.67 -16.20 -5.32
CA ASP A 390 2.61 -16.34 -3.86
C ASP A 390 1.13 -16.35 -3.37
N LYS A 391 0.26 -15.61 -4.06
CA LYS A 391 -1.20 -15.62 -3.95
C LYS A 391 -1.82 -15.92 -5.31
N ARG A 392 -2.48 -17.07 -5.44
CA ARG A 392 -3.05 -17.54 -6.72
C ARG A 392 -4.10 -16.58 -7.30
N ILE A 393 -5.03 -16.09 -6.46
CA ILE A 393 -6.09 -15.18 -6.92
C ILE A 393 -5.49 -13.87 -7.45
N VAL A 394 -4.56 -13.27 -6.71
CA VAL A 394 -3.90 -12.02 -7.11
C VAL A 394 -3.09 -12.20 -8.40
N PHE A 395 -2.35 -13.31 -8.51
CA PHE A 395 -1.60 -13.66 -9.71
C PHE A 395 -2.50 -13.77 -10.95
N HIS A 396 -3.61 -14.50 -10.86
CA HIS A 396 -4.54 -14.65 -11.98
C HIS A 396 -5.32 -13.36 -12.28
N ALA A 397 -5.67 -12.57 -11.26
CA ALA A 397 -6.28 -11.26 -11.45
C ALA A 397 -5.33 -10.34 -12.23
N SER A 398 -4.04 -10.30 -11.88
CA SER A 398 -3.05 -9.48 -12.58
C SER A 398 -2.92 -9.83 -14.06
N ARG A 399 -2.81 -11.13 -14.37
CA ARG A 399 -2.70 -11.64 -15.74
C ARG A 399 -3.91 -11.33 -16.62
N SER A 400 -5.07 -11.08 -16.02
CA SER A 400 -6.28 -10.72 -16.76
C SER A 400 -6.18 -9.37 -17.49
N TYR A 401 -5.25 -8.50 -17.06
CA TYR A 401 -5.01 -7.18 -17.67
C TYR A 401 -3.98 -7.22 -18.81
N PHE A 402 -3.18 -8.28 -18.90
CA PHE A 402 -2.07 -8.38 -19.85
C PHE A 402 -2.50 -8.37 -21.33
N PRO A 403 -3.63 -8.97 -21.76
CA PRO A 403 -4.01 -8.98 -23.17
C PRO A 403 -4.16 -7.58 -23.77
N GLU A 404 -4.85 -6.67 -23.07
CA GLU A 404 -5.08 -5.30 -23.54
C GLU A 404 -3.77 -4.49 -23.58
N LEU A 405 -2.87 -4.73 -22.63
CA LEU A 405 -1.56 -4.06 -22.55
C LEU A 405 -0.61 -4.54 -23.66
N LEU A 406 -0.53 -5.86 -23.85
CA LEU A 406 0.29 -6.46 -24.91
C LEU A 406 -0.21 -6.04 -26.30
N GLU A 407 -1.52 -5.92 -26.49
CA GLU A 407 -2.12 -5.42 -27.72
C GLU A 407 -1.78 -3.94 -27.98
N ALA A 408 -1.74 -3.12 -26.93
CA ALA A 408 -1.33 -1.72 -27.00
C ALA A 408 0.19 -1.51 -27.20
N GLY A 409 1.00 -2.57 -27.15
CA GLY A 409 2.45 -2.51 -27.34
C GLY A 409 3.28 -2.49 -26.05
N VAL A 410 2.67 -2.67 -24.88
CA VAL A 410 3.40 -2.78 -23.60
C VAL A 410 4.19 -4.09 -23.58
N LYS A 411 5.47 -4.02 -23.19
CA LYS A 411 6.34 -5.19 -23.07
C LYS A 411 6.25 -5.76 -21.66
N ILE A 412 5.70 -6.97 -21.51
CA ILE A 412 5.55 -7.63 -20.21
C ILE A 412 6.61 -8.72 -20.06
N TYR A 413 7.29 -8.75 -18.92
CA TYR A 413 8.38 -9.64 -18.59
C TYR A 413 8.07 -10.40 -17.31
N GLU A 414 8.21 -11.73 -17.35
CA GLU A 414 8.07 -12.61 -16.19
C GLU A 414 9.45 -12.96 -15.64
N TYR A 415 9.71 -12.62 -14.38
CA TYR A 415 10.98 -12.84 -13.71
C TYR A 415 11.13 -14.29 -13.24
N ASN A 416 12.19 -14.98 -13.67
CA ASN A 416 12.36 -16.43 -13.45
C ASN A 416 13.39 -16.80 -12.38
N ARG A 417 14.28 -15.88 -12.00
CA ARG A 417 15.36 -16.13 -11.03
C ARG A 417 14.90 -15.88 -9.60
N GLY A 418 13.72 -16.40 -9.23
CA GLY A 418 13.18 -16.24 -7.88
C GLY A 418 11.74 -15.72 -7.84
N PHE A 419 11.47 -14.85 -6.87
CA PHE A 419 10.21 -14.12 -6.76
C PHE A 419 10.46 -12.62 -6.88
N MET A 420 9.77 -11.97 -7.82
CA MET A 420 9.85 -10.51 -8.03
C MET A 420 8.84 -9.82 -7.11
N HIS A 421 9.34 -9.05 -6.16
CA HIS A 421 8.52 -8.34 -5.19
C HIS A 421 8.86 -6.85 -5.11
N SER A 422 9.67 -6.31 -6.03
CA SER A 422 9.93 -4.87 -6.11
C SER A 422 8.64 -4.08 -6.39
N LYS A 423 8.53 -2.89 -5.79
CA LYS A 423 7.48 -1.90 -6.06
C LYS A 423 8.12 -0.62 -6.55
N LEU A 424 8.32 -0.53 -7.85
CA LEU A 424 8.94 0.64 -8.44
C LEU A 424 8.30 1.03 -9.75
N ILE A 425 8.37 2.33 -10.03
CA ILE A 425 8.09 2.93 -11.33
C ILE A 425 9.25 3.87 -11.66
N ILE A 426 9.82 3.73 -12.85
CA ILE A 426 10.88 4.58 -13.39
C ILE A 426 10.33 5.25 -14.64
N VAL A 427 10.47 6.57 -14.74
CA VAL A 427 10.05 7.34 -15.92
C VAL A 427 11.25 8.08 -16.49
N ASP A 428 11.45 7.92 -17.79
CA ASP A 428 12.48 8.59 -18.61
C ASP A 428 13.92 8.44 -18.09
N HIS A 429 14.17 7.50 -17.19
CA HIS A 429 15.44 7.29 -16.48
C HIS A 429 15.87 8.50 -15.61
N GLU A 430 14.97 9.46 -15.38
CA GLU A 430 15.25 10.71 -14.68
C GLU A 430 14.55 10.78 -13.32
N MET A 431 13.50 9.99 -13.14
CA MET A 431 12.70 9.95 -11.92
C MET A 431 12.22 8.54 -11.62
N ALA A 432 12.11 8.23 -10.33
CA ALA A 432 11.61 6.95 -9.88
C ALA A 432 10.78 7.09 -8.62
N SER A 433 9.83 6.17 -8.43
CA SER A 433 9.24 5.91 -7.12
C SER A 433 9.59 4.51 -6.66
N ILE A 434 9.94 4.37 -5.39
CA ILE A 434 10.22 3.11 -4.70
C ILE A 434 9.55 3.15 -3.32
N GLY A 435 8.94 2.05 -2.89
CA GLY A 435 8.35 2.00 -1.55
C GLY A 435 7.57 0.75 -1.28
N THR A 436 6.45 0.91 -0.57
CA THR A 436 5.60 -0.21 -0.16
C THR A 436 4.41 -0.46 -1.08
N SER A 437 4.00 0.57 -1.83
CA SER A 437 2.79 0.51 -2.68
C SER A 437 2.97 -0.35 -3.92
N ASN A 438 2.14 -1.38 -4.07
CA ASN A 438 2.01 -2.10 -5.34
C ASN A 438 1.25 -1.24 -6.36
N MET A 439 1.25 -1.68 -7.62
CA MET A 439 0.39 -1.16 -8.68
C MET A 439 -0.99 -1.86 -8.65
N ASP A 440 -1.68 -1.80 -7.51
CA ASP A 440 -2.98 -2.46 -7.26
C ASP A 440 -4.01 -1.57 -6.54
N MET A 441 -5.28 -2.00 -6.58
CA MET A 441 -6.40 -1.27 -5.99
C MET A 441 -6.25 -1.11 -4.49
N ARG A 442 -5.77 -2.16 -3.82
CA ARG A 442 -5.60 -2.14 -2.38
C ARG A 442 -4.57 -1.12 -1.92
N SER A 443 -3.43 -0.99 -2.60
CA SER A 443 -2.40 0.03 -2.30
C SER A 443 -2.90 1.44 -2.59
N PHE A 444 -3.74 1.62 -3.62
CA PHE A 444 -4.29 2.93 -3.97
C PHE A 444 -5.43 3.41 -3.06
N HIS A 445 -6.20 2.48 -2.49
CA HIS A 445 -7.47 2.82 -1.84
C HIS A 445 -7.58 2.41 -0.37
N LEU A 446 -6.90 1.34 0.05
CA LEU A 446 -7.18 0.66 1.33
C LEU A 446 -5.98 0.61 2.28
N ASN A 447 -4.77 0.35 1.80
CA ASN A 447 -3.60 0.25 2.66
C ASN A 447 -3.03 1.62 3.02
N PHE A 448 -2.43 1.70 4.20
CA PHE A 448 -1.45 2.76 4.49
C PHE A 448 -0.13 2.35 3.87
N GLU A 449 0.43 3.22 3.03
CA GLU A 449 1.65 2.96 2.27
C GLU A 449 2.61 4.15 2.42
N VAL A 450 3.87 3.95 2.06
CA VAL A 450 4.89 4.99 1.99
C VAL A 450 5.81 4.75 0.79
N ASN A 451 6.07 5.81 0.03
CA ASN A 451 6.91 5.77 -1.14
C ASN A 451 7.91 6.93 -1.12
N ALA A 452 9.15 6.65 -1.50
CA ALA A 452 10.15 7.63 -1.85
C ALA A 452 9.99 7.98 -3.34
N TYR A 453 9.94 9.27 -3.64
CA TYR A 453 10.00 9.84 -4.98
C TYR A 453 11.37 10.46 -5.18
N LEU A 454 12.10 9.96 -6.16
CA LEU A 454 13.49 10.27 -6.46
C LEU A 454 13.55 11.05 -7.75
N TYR A 455 14.25 12.18 -7.74
CA TYR A 455 14.39 13.08 -8.88
C TYR A 455 15.86 13.33 -9.16
N GLN A 456 16.38 12.81 -10.27
CA GLN A 456 17.77 12.99 -10.70
C GLN A 456 18.81 12.59 -9.63
N THR A 457 18.48 11.61 -8.78
CA THR A 457 19.41 11.05 -7.79
C THR A 457 20.23 9.93 -8.43
N LYS A 458 21.43 9.64 -7.90
CA LYS A 458 22.22 8.45 -8.31
C LYS A 458 21.43 7.15 -8.17
N SER A 459 20.54 7.08 -7.17
CA SER A 459 19.64 5.95 -6.97
C SER A 459 18.76 5.68 -8.19
N VAL A 460 18.32 6.70 -8.93
CA VAL A 460 17.56 6.47 -10.18
C VAL A 460 18.42 5.73 -11.21
N THR A 461 19.69 6.12 -11.36
CA THR A 461 20.62 5.43 -12.26
C THR A 461 20.86 3.99 -11.85
N THR A 462 21.00 3.72 -10.54
CA THR A 462 21.10 2.36 -10.01
C THR A 462 19.83 1.55 -10.32
N LEU A 463 18.64 2.10 -10.07
CA LEU A 463 17.37 1.44 -10.36
C LEU A 463 17.22 1.09 -11.85
N VAL A 464 17.65 1.97 -12.75
CA VAL A 464 17.67 1.71 -14.20
C VAL A 464 18.57 0.54 -14.52
N SER A 465 19.78 0.52 -13.95
CA SER A 465 20.77 -0.53 -14.17
C SER A 465 20.28 -1.88 -13.64
N ASP A 466 19.73 -1.89 -12.42
CA ASP A 466 19.15 -3.08 -11.80
C ASP A 466 17.96 -3.60 -12.58
N PHE A 467 17.09 -2.72 -13.10
CA PHE A 467 15.94 -3.12 -13.91
C PHE A 467 16.40 -3.81 -15.20
N VAL A 468 17.40 -3.23 -15.90
CA VAL A 468 17.98 -3.84 -17.11
C VAL A 468 18.60 -5.20 -16.78
N TYR A 469 19.34 -5.31 -15.67
CA TYR A 469 19.89 -6.57 -15.21
C TYR A 469 18.80 -7.60 -14.92
N ASP A 470 17.72 -7.21 -14.24
CA ASP A 470 16.61 -8.11 -13.94
C ASP A 470 15.95 -8.64 -15.23
N LEU A 471 15.88 -7.84 -16.30
CA LEU A 471 15.35 -8.27 -17.61
C LEU A 471 16.17 -9.40 -18.26
N GLU A 472 17.48 -9.50 -17.98
CA GLU A 472 18.31 -10.62 -18.47
C GLU A 472 17.86 -11.97 -17.89
N HIS A 473 17.15 -11.95 -16.76
CA HIS A 473 16.64 -13.14 -16.07
C HIS A 473 15.13 -13.34 -16.26
N CYS A 474 14.57 -12.72 -17.29
CA CYS A 474 13.13 -12.73 -17.58
C CYS A 474 12.79 -13.40 -18.90
N ASN A 475 11.54 -13.89 -18.99
CA ASN A 475 10.92 -14.22 -20.26
C ASN A 475 9.98 -13.08 -20.67
N GLN A 476 10.16 -12.54 -21.87
CA GLN A 476 9.18 -11.60 -22.43
C GLN A 476 7.94 -12.37 -22.91
N LEU A 477 6.77 -11.92 -22.49
CA LEU A 477 5.51 -12.50 -22.93
C LEU A 477 5.21 -12.11 -24.37
N SER A 478 4.92 -13.11 -25.21
CA SER A 478 4.44 -12.91 -26.57
C SER A 478 2.93 -12.75 -26.58
N TYR A 479 2.44 -11.66 -27.20
CA TYR A 479 1.01 -11.41 -27.36
C TYR A 479 0.27 -12.59 -28.00
N LYS A 480 0.82 -13.15 -29.09
CA LYS A 480 0.21 -14.27 -29.83
C LYS A 480 0.07 -15.52 -28.95
N LEU A 481 1.15 -15.88 -28.24
CA LEU A 481 1.15 -17.05 -27.36
C LEU A 481 0.21 -16.84 -26.16
N PHE A 482 0.26 -15.65 -25.55
CA PHE A 482 -0.56 -15.33 -24.39
C PHE A 482 -2.04 -15.34 -24.75
N ARG A 483 -2.43 -14.79 -25.91
CA ARG A 483 -3.83 -14.79 -26.38
C ARG A 483 -4.37 -16.20 -26.65
N ASN A 484 -3.51 -17.12 -27.10
CA ASN A 484 -3.86 -18.51 -27.41
C ASN A 484 -3.79 -19.48 -26.22
N ARG A 485 -3.61 -18.97 -24.99
CA ARG A 485 -3.62 -19.80 -23.77
C ARG A 485 -4.98 -20.48 -23.55
N SER A 486 -4.97 -21.56 -22.77
CA SER A 486 -6.17 -22.39 -22.53
C SER A 486 -7.36 -21.57 -22.04
N ILE A 487 -8.57 -21.98 -22.47
CA ILE A 487 -9.83 -21.36 -22.06
C ILE A 487 -10.01 -21.42 -20.54
N LEU A 488 -9.58 -22.51 -19.90
CA LEU A 488 -9.64 -22.67 -18.45
C LEU A 488 -8.86 -21.56 -17.72
N TYR A 489 -7.63 -21.28 -18.15
CA TYR A 489 -6.84 -20.19 -17.56
C TYR A 489 -7.50 -18.83 -17.77
N ARG A 490 -8.09 -18.59 -18.96
CA ARG A 490 -8.82 -17.34 -19.23
C ARG A 490 -10.02 -17.17 -18.29
N ILE A 491 -10.78 -18.23 -18.02
CA ILE A 491 -11.91 -18.21 -17.08
C ILE A 491 -11.43 -17.91 -15.65
N ILE A 492 -10.33 -18.55 -15.20
CA ILE A 492 -9.76 -18.32 -13.87
C ILE A 492 -9.27 -16.86 -13.73
N GLU A 493 -8.60 -16.33 -14.74
CA GLU A 493 -8.12 -14.95 -14.75
C GLU A 493 -9.29 -13.95 -14.74
N SER A 494 -10.30 -14.15 -15.59
CA SER A 494 -11.49 -13.28 -15.64
C SER A 494 -12.30 -13.31 -14.35
N THR A 495 -12.48 -14.48 -13.73
CA THR A 495 -13.19 -14.58 -12.45
C THR A 495 -12.37 -13.97 -11.31
N SER A 496 -11.04 -14.12 -11.33
CA SER A 496 -10.15 -13.45 -10.37
C SER A 496 -10.19 -11.93 -10.52
N ARG A 497 -10.31 -11.39 -11.74
CA ARG A 497 -10.45 -9.95 -12.00
C ARG A 497 -11.68 -9.34 -11.32
N LEU A 498 -12.76 -10.09 -11.09
CA LEU A 498 -13.93 -9.59 -10.39
C LEU A 498 -13.64 -9.22 -8.93
N LEU A 499 -12.60 -9.81 -8.33
CA LEU A 499 -12.16 -9.51 -6.98
C LEU A 499 -11.20 -8.31 -6.91
N SER A 500 -10.76 -7.76 -8.05
CA SER A 500 -9.77 -6.66 -8.12
C SER A 500 -10.02 -5.48 -7.18
N PRO A 501 -11.27 -5.00 -6.94
CA PRO A 501 -11.50 -3.92 -5.98
C PRO A 501 -11.07 -4.22 -4.54
N LEU A 502 -10.85 -5.49 -4.19
CA LEU A 502 -10.42 -5.97 -2.88
C LEU A 502 -8.94 -6.38 -2.82
N LEU A 503 -8.30 -6.53 -3.99
CA LEU A 503 -6.95 -7.10 -4.15
C LEU A 503 -5.88 -6.03 -4.18
#